data_AF-A0A0R2T3B6-F1
#
_entry.id   AF-A0A0R2T3B6-F1
#
_cell.length_a   1.000
_cell.length_b   1.000
_cell.length_c   1.000
_cell.angle_alpha   90.00
_cell.angle_beta   90.00
_cell.angle_gamma   90.00
#
_symmetry.space_group_name_H-M   'P 1'
#
loop_
_entity.id
_entity.type
_entity.pdbx_description
1 polymer ?
#
loop_
_entity_poly.entity_id
_entity_poly.type
_entity_poly.pdbx_seq_one_letter_code
_entity_poly.pdbx_strand_id
1 'polypeptide(L)'
;MTVNRSSVTGFTLPPGKLLCAIAVSCALASCADDGHTAAVGLQTPSPALVRGAALYAGSCSDFCHGRGPSAIDVVTTTLAATAAGRASDAPDLFDCAWITTKSDSEIEQVIIAGIADTRMVGFGSNFPEGRRDHAALIGYLRMASACETQSYSEE
;
A
#
# COMPACT_ATOMS: atom_id res chain seq x y z
N MET A 1 -7.09 -32.65 60.07
CA MET A 1 -6.06 -31.65 59.65
C MET A 1 -6.47 -30.31 60.23
N THR A 2 -5.52 -29.67 60.91
CA THR A 2 -5.71 -28.64 61.93
C THR A 2 -5.92 -27.26 61.31
N VAL A 3 -6.89 -26.51 61.85
CA VAL A 3 -7.15 -25.11 61.52
C VAL A 3 -6.08 -24.24 62.19
N ASN A 4 -5.38 -23.40 61.44
CA ASN A 4 -4.45 -22.42 62.00
C ASN A 4 -5.06 -21.01 61.92
N ARG A 5 -5.16 -20.35 63.08
CA ARG A 5 -5.51 -18.94 63.28
C ARG A 5 -4.31 -18.24 63.91
N SER A 6 -4.01 -17.02 63.45
CA SER A 6 -3.41 -15.85 64.15
C SER A 6 -2.71 -14.97 63.09
N SER A 7 -2.70 -13.64 63.08
CA SER A 7 -3.13 -12.62 64.04
C SER A 7 -3.32 -11.28 63.30
N VAL A 8 -4.10 -10.40 63.90
CA VAL A 8 -4.47 -9.03 63.48
C VAL A 8 -3.35 -8.03 63.78
N THR A 9 -3.15 -7.01 62.92
CA THR A 9 -3.00 -5.59 63.32
C THR A 9 -3.25 -4.68 62.13
N GLY A 10 -4.30 -3.85 62.24
CA GLY A 10 -4.54 -2.73 61.33
C GLY A 10 -3.67 -1.54 61.69
N PHE A 11 -3.26 -0.79 60.66
CA PHE A 11 -2.69 0.55 60.82
C PHE A 11 -3.55 1.53 60.02
N THR A 12 -4.16 2.46 60.76
CA THR A 12 -4.95 3.59 60.27
C THR A 12 -4.04 4.81 60.10
N LEU A 13 -4.19 5.56 59.01
CA LEU A 13 -3.73 6.95 58.86
C LEU A 13 -4.65 7.69 57.83
N PRO A 14 -4.72 9.04 57.85
CA PRO A 14 -5.96 9.79 58.12
C PRO A 14 -6.41 10.64 56.89
N PRO A 15 -7.51 11.44 56.99
CA PRO A 15 -8.11 12.11 55.85
C PRO A 15 -7.42 13.46 55.57
N GLY A 16 -7.02 13.69 54.33
CA GLY A 16 -6.37 14.94 53.93
C GLY A 16 -6.44 15.17 52.44
N LYS A 17 -7.44 15.95 52.02
CA LYS A 17 -7.54 16.56 50.69
C LYS A 17 -6.22 17.24 50.34
N LEU A 18 -5.59 16.90 49.20
CA LEU A 18 -4.78 17.89 48.49
C LEU A 18 -4.42 17.50 47.03
N LEU A 19 -4.93 18.35 46.13
CA LEU A 19 -4.33 18.84 44.88
C LEU A 19 -4.27 17.93 43.64
N CYS A 20 -5.16 18.28 42.71
CA CYS A 20 -4.86 18.44 41.30
C CYS A 20 -3.43 18.99 41.08
N ALA A 21 -2.65 18.28 40.28
CA ALA A 21 -1.49 18.85 39.61
C ALA A 21 -1.53 18.43 38.14
N ILE A 22 -2.30 19.21 37.35
CA ILE A 22 -2.09 19.32 35.91
C ILE A 22 -0.84 20.19 35.75
N ALA A 23 0.22 19.64 35.17
CA ALA A 23 1.38 20.41 34.73
C ALA A 23 1.85 19.91 33.36
N VAL A 24 1.20 20.47 32.33
CA VAL A 24 1.79 21.02 31.10
C VAL A 24 2.97 20.23 30.52
N SER A 25 2.64 19.33 29.58
CA SER A 25 3.56 18.85 28.55
C SER A 25 3.23 19.57 27.24
N CYS A 26 4.20 20.31 26.70
CA CYS A 26 4.44 20.58 25.26
C CYS A 26 5.15 21.92 25.07
N ALA A 27 6.46 21.88 24.85
CA ALA A 27 7.17 22.80 23.96
C ALA A 27 8.60 22.29 23.74
N LEU A 28 8.77 21.30 22.87
CA LEU A 28 10.03 21.16 22.13
C LEU A 28 9.79 21.81 20.78
N ALA A 29 10.03 23.13 20.72
CA ALA A 29 10.30 23.80 19.47
C ALA A 29 11.72 23.40 19.04
N SER A 30 11.83 22.31 18.28
CA SER A 30 13.07 21.97 17.58
C SER A 30 13.06 22.75 16.27
N CYS A 31 13.81 23.85 16.24
CA CYS A 31 14.28 24.45 15.01
C CYS A 31 15.57 23.72 14.63
N ALA A 32 15.48 22.83 13.64
CA ALA A 32 16.62 22.37 12.88
C ALA A 32 16.27 22.55 11.40
N ASP A 33 16.74 23.65 10.84
CA ASP A 33 16.95 23.77 9.41
C ASP A 33 18.26 23.03 9.13
N ASP A 34 18.16 21.79 8.67
CA ASP A 34 19.30 21.01 8.21
C ASP A 34 19.09 20.68 6.74
N GLY A 35 20.04 21.16 5.94
CA GLY A 35 20.06 21.07 4.49
C GLY A 35 19.69 19.68 3.98
N HIS A 36 18.75 19.67 3.04
CA HIS A 36 18.26 18.46 2.38
C HIS A 36 19.33 17.93 1.42
N THR A 37 20.40 17.32 1.93
CA THR A 37 20.99 16.19 1.21
C THR A 37 19.94 15.10 1.23
N ALA A 38 19.18 14.99 0.13
CA ALA A 38 18.31 13.86 -0.13
C ALA A 38 19.19 12.60 -0.12
N ALA A 39 19.32 11.96 1.04
CA ALA A 39 19.52 10.54 1.06
C ALA A 39 18.41 9.99 0.17
N VAL A 40 18.76 9.21 -0.86
CA VAL A 40 17.82 8.35 -1.56
C VAL A 40 17.31 7.39 -0.48
N GLY A 41 16.31 7.84 0.27
CA GLY A 41 15.71 7.06 1.32
C GLY A 41 15.14 5.84 0.64
N LEU A 42 15.43 4.65 1.15
CA LEU A 42 14.67 3.46 0.78
C LEU A 42 13.20 3.78 1.06
N GLN A 43 12.43 4.16 0.03
CA GLN A 43 10.99 4.27 0.19
C GLN A 43 10.47 2.88 0.53
N THR A 44 9.84 2.76 1.70
CA THR A 44 9.08 1.55 2.01
C THR A 44 7.76 1.64 1.25
N PRO A 45 7.37 0.61 0.48
CA PRO A 45 6.14 0.64 -0.29
C PRO A 45 4.94 0.72 0.65
N SER A 46 3.91 1.45 0.23
CA SER A 46 2.68 1.56 1.00
C SER A 46 2.00 0.17 1.12
N PRO A 47 1.21 -0.09 2.17
CA PRO A 47 0.45 -1.33 2.28
C PRO A 47 -0.49 -1.57 1.08
N ALA A 48 -1.02 -0.51 0.48
CA ALA A 48 -1.85 -0.59 -0.72
C ALA A 48 -1.04 -1.06 -1.93
N LEU A 49 0.18 -0.56 -2.11
CA LEU A 49 1.07 -0.97 -3.21
C LEU A 49 1.50 -2.43 -3.04
N VAL A 50 1.86 -2.85 -1.83
CA VAL A 50 2.19 -4.24 -1.52
C VAL A 50 0.98 -5.16 -1.79
N ARG A 51 -0.22 -4.72 -1.41
CA ARG A 51 -1.46 -5.45 -1.68
C ARG A 51 -1.72 -5.56 -3.18
N GLY A 52 -1.61 -4.47 -3.93
CA GLY A 52 -1.78 -4.45 -5.39
C GLY A 52 -0.82 -5.39 -6.11
N ALA A 53 0.47 -5.37 -5.72
CA ALA A 53 1.47 -6.28 -6.26
C ALA A 53 1.14 -7.76 -5.99
N ALA A 54 0.67 -8.08 -4.78
CA ALA A 54 0.27 -9.44 -4.42
C ALA A 54 -0.98 -9.91 -5.21
N LEU A 55 -1.97 -9.03 -5.38
CA LEU A 55 -3.17 -9.33 -6.18
C LEU A 55 -2.79 -9.58 -7.65
N TYR A 56 -1.92 -8.75 -8.21
CA TYR A 56 -1.40 -8.93 -9.57
C TYR A 56 -0.68 -10.26 -9.72
N ALA A 57 0.25 -10.57 -8.80
CA ALA A 57 1.01 -11.82 -8.83
C ALA A 57 0.08 -13.04 -8.76
N GLY A 58 -0.94 -13.00 -7.90
CA GLY A 58 -1.86 -14.12 -7.68
C GLY A 58 -2.98 -14.27 -8.72
N SER A 59 -3.27 -13.25 -9.53
CA SER A 59 -4.48 -13.23 -10.38
C SER A 59 -4.22 -12.84 -11.84
N CYS A 60 -3.12 -12.14 -12.13
CA CYS A 60 -2.87 -11.54 -13.45
C CYS A 60 -1.58 -12.07 -14.09
N SER A 61 -0.52 -12.20 -13.28
CA SER A 61 0.85 -12.47 -13.72
C SER A 61 0.97 -13.76 -14.51
N ASP A 62 1.04 -14.90 -13.82
CA ASP A 62 1.44 -16.18 -14.41
C ASP A 62 0.33 -16.81 -15.28
N PHE A 63 -0.85 -16.19 -15.29
CA PHE A 63 -1.97 -16.59 -16.16
C PHE A 63 -1.86 -15.99 -17.56
N CYS A 64 -1.56 -14.68 -17.67
CA CYS A 64 -1.62 -13.96 -18.93
C CYS A 64 -0.60 -12.83 -19.05
N HIS A 65 -0.49 -11.96 -18.05
CA HIS A 65 0.19 -10.67 -18.21
C HIS A 65 1.69 -10.71 -17.90
N GLY A 66 2.24 -11.87 -17.53
CA GLY A 66 3.66 -12.04 -17.23
C GLY A 66 4.03 -11.49 -15.85
N ARG A 67 5.28 -11.71 -15.44
CA ARG A 67 5.76 -11.24 -14.14
C ARG A 67 5.94 -9.73 -14.14
N GLY A 68 5.34 -9.07 -13.15
CA GLY A 68 5.54 -7.66 -12.83
C GLY A 68 6.65 -7.43 -11.80
N PRO A 69 7.02 -6.17 -11.56
CA PRO A 69 8.01 -5.79 -10.55
C PRO A 69 7.44 -6.02 -9.14
N SER A 70 8.30 -6.28 -8.15
CA SER A 70 7.84 -6.29 -6.76
C SER A 70 7.47 -4.88 -6.29
N ALA A 71 6.67 -4.77 -5.23
CA ALA A 71 6.32 -3.46 -4.66
C ALA A 71 7.56 -2.65 -4.21
N ILE A 72 8.64 -3.33 -3.81
CA ILE A 72 9.91 -2.69 -3.46
C ILE A 72 10.61 -2.17 -4.71
N ASP A 73 10.65 -2.96 -5.80
CA ASP A 73 11.25 -2.53 -7.06
C ASP A 73 10.56 -1.27 -7.57
N VAL A 74 9.22 -1.23 -7.55
CA VAL A 74 8.41 -0.07 -7.98
C VAL A 74 8.81 1.23 -7.28
N VAL A 75 9.24 1.19 -6.01
CA VAL A 75 9.59 2.39 -5.23
C VAL A 75 11.09 2.64 -5.12
N THR A 76 11.93 1.72 -5.58
CA THR A 76 13.39 1.83 -5.47
C THR A 76 14.09 1.94 -6.82
N THR A 77 13.44 1.55 -7.92
CA THR A 77 13.97 1.70 -9.27
C THR A 77 12.95 2.35 -10.20
N THR A 78 13.44 3.18 -11.11
CA THR A 78 12.66 3.75 -12.22
C THR A 78 12.65 2.84 -13.45
N LEU A 79 13.17 1.61 -13.35
CA LEU A 79 13.19 0.71 -14.49
C LEU A 79 11.77 0.26 -14.84
N ALA A 80 11.41 0.51 -16.10
CA ALA A 80 10.31 -0.10 -16.81
C ALA A 80 10.32 -1.61 -16.58
N ALA A 81 9.30 -2.14 -15.91
CA ALA A 81 9.15 -3.58 -15.82
C ALA A 81 8.73 -4.13 -17.18
N THR A 82 9.45 -5.13 -17.67
CA THR A 82 9.01 -5.92 -18.82
C THR A 82 8.15 -7.08 -18.33
N ALA A 83 6.99 -7.29 -18.94
CA ALA A 83 6.10 -8.40 -18.66
C ALA A 83 6.68 -9.77 -19.09
N ALA A 84 7.72 -10.24 -18.40
CA ALA A 84 8.40 -11.49 -18.72
C ALA A 84 7.44 -12.70 -18.56
N GLY A 85 7.37 -13.57 -19.57
CA GLY A 85 6.45 -14.72 -19.55
C GLY A 85 4.99 -14.40 -19.89
N ARG A 86 4.72 -13.18 -20.37
CA ARG A 86 3.40 -12.78 -20.87
C ARG A 86 2.94 -13.65 -22.05
N ALA A 87 1.66 -14.01 -22.07
CA ALA A 87 1.01 -14.66 -23.20
C ALA A 87 0.93 -13.72 -24.41
N SER A 88 1.19 -14.23 -25.61
CA SER A 88 1.34 -13.39 -26.82
C SER A 88 0.11 -12.55 -27.17
N ASP A 89 -1.09 -12.99 -26.78
CA ASP A 89 -2.39 -12.35 -26.97
C ASP A 89 -2.81 -11.38 -25.84
N ALA A 90 -2.03 -11.29 -24.75
CA ALA A 90 -2.27 -10.34 -23.67
C ALA A 90 -1.45 -9.05 -23.87
N PRO A 91 -1.97 -7.85 -23.59
CA PRO A 91 -1.15 -6.63 -23.61
C PRO A 91 -0.10 -6.65 -22.49
N ASP A 92 1.03 -5.98 -22.72
CA ASP A 92 1.96 -5.63 -21.64
C ASP A 92 1.31 -4.51 -20.81
N LEU A 93 1.09 -4.75 -19.52
CA LEU A 93 0.41 -3.80 -18.64
C LEU A 93 1.36 -2.76 -18.04
N PHE A 94 2.67 -2.93 -18.24
CA PHE A 94 3.71 -2.04 -17.72
C PHE A 94 4.33 -1.17 -18.81
N ASP A 95 3.95 -1.39 -20.08
CA ASP A 95 4.25 -0.47 -21.16
C ASP A 95 3.39 0.81 -21.08
N CYS A 96 3.73 1.79 -21.92
CA CYS A 96 3.03 3.07 -21.95
C CYS A 96 1.80 3.08 -22.88
N ALA A 97 1.54 2.02 -23.65
CA ALA A 97 0.54 2.05 -24.71
C ALA A 97 -0.87 1.82 -24.17
N TRP A 98 -1.02 0.81 -23.31
CA TRP A 98 -2.34 0.43 -22.79
C TRP A 98 -2.76 1.26 -21.59
N ILE A 99 -1.88 1.40 -20.60
CA ILE A 99 -2.27 1.95 -19.31
C ILE A 99 -2.56 3.45 -19.40
N THR A 100 -1.78 4.20 -20.18
CA THR A 100 -1.89 5.67 -20.27
C THR A 100 -3.16 6.14 -20.98
N THR A 101 -3.71 5.31 -21.87
CA THR A 101 -4.88 5.65 -22.68
C THR A 101 -6.21 5.37 -21.97
N LYS A 102 -6.16 4.85 -20.74
CA LYS A 102 -7.34 4.56 -19.92
C LYS A 102 -7.31 5.34 -18.63
N SER A 103 -8.49 5.77 -18.18
CA SER A 103 -8.71 6.23 -16.81
C SER A 103 -8.76 5.05 -15.82
N ASP A 104 -8.62 5.34 -14.52
CA ASP A 104 -8.69 4.30 -13.48
C ASP A 104 -10.04 3.60 -13.46
N SER A 105 -11.14 4.30 -13.72
CA SER A 105 -12.47 3.69 -13.80
C SER A 105 -12.63 2.79 -15.03
N GLU A 106 -12.00 3.12 -16.16
CA GLU A 106 -11.98 2.24 -17.33
C GLU A 106 -11.14 0.98 -17.09
N ILE A 107 -10.01 1.11 -16.39
CA ILE A 107 -9.22 -0.06 -15.97
C ILE A 107 -10.02 -0.91 -14.99
N GLU A 108 -10.67 -0.29 -14.01
CA GLU A 108 -11.55 -1.00 -13.06
C GLU A 108 -12.66 -1.74 -13.81
N GLN A 109 -13.29 -1.12 -14.81
CA GLN A 109 -14.34 -1.76 -15.59
C GLN A 109 -13.82 -2.98 -16.38
N VAL A 110 -12.60 -2.91 -16.93
CA VAL A 110 -11.95 -4.07 -17.56
C VAL A 110 -11.69 -5.17 -16.53
N ILE A 111 -11.24 -4.84 -15.33
CA ILE A 111 -11.03 -5.82 -14.25
C ILE A 111 -12.36 -6.46 -13.84
N ILE A 112 -13.44 -5.68 -13.71
CA ILE A 112 -14.75 -6.16 -13.28
C ILE A 112 -15.41 -7.04 -14.34
N ALA A 113 -15.48 -6.54 -15.59
CA ALA A 113 -16.27 -7.18 -16.65
C ALA A 113 -15.46 -8.09 -17.58
N GLY A 114 -14.13 -7.95 -17.59
CA GLY A 114 -13.29 -8.58 -18.61
C GLY A 114 -13.42 -7.90 -19.96
N ILE A 115 -12.89 -8.56 -20.99
CA ILE A 115 -13.01 -8.10 -22.38
C ILE A 115 -13.67 -9.22 -23.19
N ALA A 116 -14.82 -8.91 -23.80
CA ALA A 116 -15.55 -9.85 -24.64
C ALA A 116 -14.66 -10.41 -25.77
N ASP A 117 -14.87 -11.67 -26.11
CA ASP A 117 -14.12 -12.40 -27.15
C ASP A 117 -12.59 -12.47 -26.89
N THR A 118 -12.17 -12.36 -25.64
CA THR A 118 -10.78 -12.58 -25.19
C THR A 118 -10.71 -13.55 -24.02
N ARG A 119 -9.49 -13.92 -23.62
CA ARG A 119 -9.24 -14.68 -22.39
C ARG A 119 -9.25 -13.83 -21.11
N MET A 120 -9.36 -12.50 -21.21
CA MET A 120 -9.42 -11.61 -20.06
C MET A 120 -10.80 -11.70 -19.41
N VAL A 121 -10.91 -12.57 -18.40
CA VAL A 121 -12.14 -12.77 -17.62
C VAL A 121 -12.45 -11.56 -16.73
N GLY A 122 -13.74 -11.36 -16.45
CA GLY A 122 -14.18 -10.42 -15.43
C GLY A 122 -14.01 -11.01 -14.02
N PHE A 123 -13.35 -10.27 -13.14
CA PHE A 123 -13.17 -10.64 -11.74
C PHE A 123 -14.35 -10.21 -10.87
N GLY A 124 -15.26 -9.35 -11.36
CA GLY A 124 -16.43 -8.90 -10.62
C GLY A 124 -16.07 -8.37 -9.23
N SER A 125 -16.56 -9.04 -8.19
CA SER A 125 -16.26 -8.75 -6.78
C SER A 125 -15.46 -9.87 -6.11
N ASN A 126 -14.73 -10.69 -6.87
CA ASN A 126 -14.06 -11.89 -6.36
C ASN A 126 -12.79 -11.60 -5.54
N PHE A 127 -12.27 -10.37 -5.58
CA PHE A 127 -11.18 -10.00 -4.70
C PHE A 127 -11.66 -9.87 -3.24
N PRO A 128 -10.87 -10.32 -2.24
CA PRO A 128 -11.32 -10.41 -0.85
C PRO A 128 -11.87 -9.11 -0.24
N GLU A 129 -11.35 -7.95 -0.67
CA GLU A 129 -11.77 -6.64 -0.18
C GLU A 129 -12.54 -5.81 -1.24
N GLY A 130 -12.99 -6.46 -2.32
CA GLY A 130 -13.78 -5.86 -3.39
C GLY A 130 -13.12 -4.62 -3.99
N ARG A 131 -13.83 -3.47 -3.97
CA ARG A 131 -13.34 -2.21 -4.56
C ARG A 131 -12.02 -1.72 -3.97
N ARG A 132 -11.70 -2.03 -2.71
CA ARG A 132 -10.39 -1.69 -2.14
C ARG A 132 -9.25 -2.41 -2.84
N ASP A 133 -9.47 -3.68 -3.16
CA ASP A 133 -8.49 -4.48 -3.89
C ASP A 133 -8.38 -4.05 -5.36
N HIS A 134 -9.48 -3.63 -5.99
CA HIS A 134 -9.42 -3.01 -7.31
C HIS A 134 -8.56 -1.76 -7.30
N ALA A 135 -8.81 -0.85 -6.35
CA ALA A 135 -8.03 0.38 -6.22
C ALA A 135 -6.55 0.11 -5.93
N ALA A 136 -6.25 -0.88 -5.07
CA ALA A 136 -4.88 -1.30 -4.79
C ALA A 136 -4.19 -1.87 -6.03
N LEU A 137 -4.87 -2.73 -6.78
CA LEU A 137 -4.36 -3.32 -8.03
C LEU A 137 -4.11 -2.25 -9.10
N ILE A 138 -5.04 -1.33 -9.30
CA ILE A 138 -4.89 -0.22 -10.25
C ILE A 138 -3.74 0.68 -9.85
N GLY A 139 -3.65 1.05 -8.56
CA GLY A 139 -2.53 1.84 -8.04
C GLY A 139 -1.18 1.17 -8.28
N TYR A 140 -1.10 -0.15 -8.10
CA TYR A 140 0.10 -0.91 -8.46
C TYR A 140 0.40 -0.86 -9.96
N LEU A 141 -0.58 -1.12 -10.84
CA LEU A 141 -0.38 -1.07 -12.30
C LEU A 141 0.13 0.31 -12.76
N ARG A 142 -0.41 1.39 -12.18
CA ARG A 142 0.02 2.75 -12.46
C ARG A 142 1.47 2.99 -12.05
N MET A 143 1.80 2.68 -10.80
CA MET A 143 3.15 2.93 -10.28
C MET A 143 4.20 2.02 -10.94
N ALA A 144 3.83 0.79 -11.29
CA ALA A 144 4.71 -0.16 -11.95
C ALA A 144 4.90 0.11 -13.45
N SER A 145 4.04 0.92 -14.06
CA SER A 145 4.16 1.26 -15.47
C SER A 145 5.35 2.17 -15.74
N ALA A 146 6.03 1.94 -16.86
CA ALA A 146 7.21 2.66 -17.33
C ALA A 146 6.94 4.11 -17.78
N CYS A 147 5.78 4.67 -17.44
CA CYS A 147 5.36 5.95 -17.96
C CYS A 147 6.13 7.05 -17.22
N GLU A 148 7.10 7.67 -17.88
CA GLU A 148 7.58 8.98 -17.44
C GLU A 148 6.36 9.90 -17.35
N THR A 149 6.18 10.52 -16.18
CA THR A 149 5.31 11.69 -16.08
C THR A 149 5.87 12.72 -17.05
N GLN A 150 5.30 12.80 -18.26
CA GLN A 150 5.60 13.90 -19.17
C GLN A 150 5.30 15.17 -18.40
N SER A 151 6.37 15.85 -17.97
CA SER A 151 6.28 17.17 -17.39
C SER A 151 5.56 18.02 -18.42
N TYR A 152 4.37 18.48 -18.05
CA TYR A 152 3.66 19.51 -18.78
C TYR A 152 4.55 20.77 -18.71
N SER A 153 5.40 20.95 -19.72
CA SER A 153 6.05 22.21 -20.02
C SER A 153 5.08 22.97 -20.92
N GLU A 154 4.13 23.69 -20.30
CA GLU A 154 3.45 24.76 -21.02
C GLU A 154 4.44 25.93 -21.14
N GLU A 155 4.78 26.23 -22.40
CA GLU A 155 5.41 27.48 -22.85
C GLU A 155 4.60 28.73 -22.47
#